data_AF-A0A7W1YAS5-F1
#
_entry.id   AF-A0A7W1YAS5-F1
#
_cell.length_a   1.000
_cell.length_b   1.000
_cell.length_c   1.000
_cell.angle_alpha   90.00
_cell.angle_beta   90.00
_cell.angle_gamma   90.00
#
_symmetry.space_group_name_H-M   'P 1'
#
loop_
_entity.id
_entity.type
_entity.pdbx_description
1 polymer ?
#
loop_
_entity_poly.entity_id
_entity_poly.type
_entity_poly.pdbx_seq_one_letter_code
_entity_poly.pdbx_strand_id
1 'polypeptide(L)'
;MAHEKLTTLSDVGLKSLTAIKDQIDKESTGSAAKQLFPYEPRFVPRDKDLFDLFDTTPDLTGADVDISRFIRDGDELDVQVFWREFPNGGPAKKTRPNRRELCSVPFYRFRDFVKASRTTGRIWQKTYRKGWQPVDDRETDRIYPGQVYLLEKSCGGYNPVLGWTGDARDTDFDLPKTGEPTPETIETKETLQDEEEDAEDLSQINIWLNVLEHTRDVCEKLNDILPAASLPEHDEKILRLAARWHDRGKAHDMFQSKLKRDALAQGEVRNKLAGEPAAKAPDDAWLRTGPRRGFRHELASTLAILETLHRAKPDHPGFAWPDGLDKSGFGSRLTESELADRADDPLVRELVDLSPEDLDLLVYLVAAHHGKVRMSIRSSPDDESADKKQARGVCDGDTLAQCKIPTADLKSGLRAPEVRLSLDLMDLGLSPRYGASWRERMQLLLECLGPFRLAYLEGLLRAADCRASIDEDQPPASKTKKEVG
;
A
#
# COMPACT_ATOMS: atom_id res chain seq x y z
N MET A 1 17.02 28.21 -3.74
CA MET A 1 16.03 29.29 -3.83
C MET A 1 14.62 28.89 -3.42
N ALA A 2 13.87 28.03 -4.14
CA ALA A 2 12.52 27.62 -3.68
C ALA A 2 12.56 26.97 -2.29
N HIS A 3 13.49 26.02 -2.09
CA HIS A 3 13.77 25.42 -0.77
C HIS A 3 14.15 26.48 0.28
N GLU A 4 15.08 27.39 -0.01
CA GLU A 4 15.47 28.47 0.92
C GLU A 4 14.28 29.36 1.30
N LYS A 5 13.41 29.68 0.34
CA LYS A 5 12.23 30.52 0.58
C LYS A 5 11.17 29.76 1.38
N LEU A 6 11.00 28.46 1.15
CA LEU A 6 10.15 27.59 1.97
C LEU A 6 10.70 27.46 3.40
N THR A 7 12.01 27.41 3.60
CA THR A 7 12.61 27.39 4.95
C THR A 7 12.48 28.71 5.71
N THR A 8 12.15 29.81 5.03
CA THR A 8 11.84 31.10 5.71
C THR A 8 10.38 31.19 6.18
N LEU A 9 9.55 30.18 5.88
CA LEU A 9 8.15 30.18 6.28
C LEU A 9 7.99 29.74 7.74
N SER A 10 7.26 30.54 8.52
CA SER A 10 6.84 30.15 9.87
C SER A 10 5.72 29.11 9.86
N ASP A 11 4.93 29.07 8.78
CA ASP A 11 3.86 28.11 8.55
C ASP A 11 3.55 27.98 7.04
N VAL A 12 2.85 26.91 6.67
CA VAL A 12 2.34 26.66 5.31
C VAL A 12 0.83 26.89 5.21
N GLY A 13 0.28 27.77 6.06
CA GLY A 13 -1.12 28.12 6.06
C GLY A 13 -1.52 28.91 4.82
N LEU A 14 -2.76 28.72 4.34
CA LEU A 14 -3.30 29.38 3.15
C LEU A 14 -3.07 30.89 3.16
N LYS A 15 -3.31 31.55 4.29
CA LYS A 15 -3.11 33.01 4.45
C LYS A 15 -1.65 33.42 4.24
N SER A 16 -0.71 32.70 4.84
CA SER A 16 0.72 32.98 4.74
C SER A 16 1.20 32.75 3.30
N LEU A 17 0.81 31.62 2.69
CA LEU A 17 1.13 31.30 1.30
C LEU A 17 0.55 32.33 0.32
N THR A 18 -0.69 32.79 0.53
CA THR A 18 -1.28 33.86 -0.29
C THR A 18 -0.52 35.17 -0.17
N ALA A 19 -0.15 35.59 1.05
CA ALA A 19 0.61 36.83 1.25
C ALA A 19 2.00 36.79 0.57
N ILE A 20 2.64 35.63 0.57
CA ILE A 20 3.92 35.42 -0.12
C ILE A 20 3.74 35.42 -1.64
N LYS A 21 2.68 34.78 -2.13
CA LYS A 21 2.34 34.82 -3.55
C LYS A 21 2.08 36.26 -4.00
N ASP A 22 1.31 37.03 -3.24
CA ASP A 22 1.07 38.46 -3.50
C ASP A 22 2.37 39.26 -3.51
N GLN A 23 3.33 38.95 -2.63
CA GLN A 23 4.63 39.61 -2.61
C GLN A 23 5.46 39.28 -3.86
N ILE A 24 5.46 38.02 -4.29
CA ILE A 24 6.15 37.56 -5.50
C ILE A 24 5.52 38.21 -6.74
N ASP A 25 4.19 38.27 -6.80
CA ASP A 25 3.45 38.83 -7.94
C ASP A 25 3.58 40.37 -8.02
N LYS A 26 3.88 41.05 -6.91
CA LYS A 26 4.16 42.50 -6.85
C LYS A 26 5.56 42.90 -7.35
N GLU A 27 6.49 41.95 -7.54
CA GLU A 27 7.80 42.26 -8.11
C GLU A 27 7.68 42.73 -9.56
N SER A 28 8.06 43.97 -9.82
CA SER A 28 7.85 44.64 -11.11
C SER A 28 8.53 43.97 -12.31
N THR A 29 9.59 43.19 -12.09
CA THR A 29 10.33 42.49 -13.15
C THR A 29 9.84 41.06 -13.36
N GLY A 30 9.04 40.50 -12.44
CA GLY A 30 8.63 39.09 -12.44
C GLY A 30 9.80 38.09 -12.34
N SER A 31 11.01 38.54 -12.00
CA SER A 31 12.20 37.70 -12.00
C SER A 31 12.14 36.63 -10.92
N ALA A 32 11.73 36.97 -9.68
CA ALA A 32 11.57 35.94 -8.65
C ALA A 32 10.43 34.99 -8.97
N ALA A 33 9.33 35.47 -9.57
CA ALA A 33 8.22 34.61 -10.00
C ALA A 33 8.68 33.58 -11.03
N LYS A 34 9.39 34.01 -12.08
CA LYS A 34 9.96 33.10 -13.10
C LYS A 34 11.00 32.14 -12.54
N GLN A 35 11.73 32.53 -11.50
CA GLN A 35 12.76 31.70 -10.90
C GLN A 35 12.21 30.71 -9.87
N LEU A 36 11.14 31.08 -9.15
CA LEU A 36 10.45 30.23 -8.16
C LEU A 36 9.42 29.31 -8.80
N PHE A 37 8.74 29.79 -9.84
CA PHE A 37 7.77 29.06 -10.64
C PHE A 37 8.29 29.02 -12.10
N PRO A 38 9.38 28.28 -12.37
CA PRO A 38 9.95 28.15 -13.72
C PRO A 38 9.01 27.43 -14.69
N TYR A 39 7.89 26.94 -14.18
CA TYR A 39 6.96 26.07 -14.85
C TYR A 39 5.53 26.57 -14.58
N GLU A 40 4.75 26.71 -15.64
CA GLU A 40 3.35 27.13 -15.57
C GLU A 40 2.48 25.89 -15.85
N PRO A 41 1.89 25.26 -14.81
CA PRO A 41 1.09 24.05 -15.01
C PRO A 41 -0.19 24.37 -15.79
N ARG A 42 -0.36 23.75 -16.96
CA ARG A 42 -1.60 23.84 -17.76
C ARG A 42 -2.79 23.20 -17.07
N PHE A 43 -2.53 22.18 -16.26
CA PHE A 43 -3.55 21.46 -15.50
C PHE A 43 -3.24 21.57 -14.01
N VAL A 44 -4.09 22.31 -13.31
CA VAL A 44 -4.10 22.36 -11.85
C VAL A 44 -5.22 21.43 -11.38
N PRO A 45 -4.95 20.44 -10.50
CA PRO A 45 -6.00 19.62 -9.92
C PRO A 45 -7.07 20.50 -9.27
N ARG A 46 -8.32 20.33 -9.67
CA ARG A 46 -9.48 20.96 -9.02
C ARG A 46 -10.05 20.00 -7.99
N ASP A 47 -10.99 20.49 -7.19
CA ASP A 47 -11.63 19.70 -6.13
C ASP A 47 -12.09 18.32 -6.63
N LYS A 48 -12.84 18.27 -7.74
CA LYS A 48 -13.27 17.00 -8.33
C LYS A 48 -12.09 16.08 -8.66
N ASP A 49 -11.03 16.63 -9.23
CA ASP A 49 -9.84 15.87 -9.60
C ASP A 49 -9.18 15.28 -8.35
N LEU A 50 -9.09 16.03 -7.24
CA LEU A 50 -8.51 15.54 -5.98
C LEU A 50 -9.31 14.39 -5.36
N PHE A 51 -10.64 14.42 -5.47
CA PHE A 51 -11.50 13.32 -5.01
C PHE A 51 -11.37 12.09 -5.93
N ASP A 52 -11.35 12.29 -7.24
CA ASP A 52 -11.21 11.21 -8.22
C ASP A 52 -9.82 10.55 -8.12
N LEU A 53 -8.76 11.34 -7.84
CA LEU A 53 -7.38 10.87 -7.67
C LEU A 53 -7.13 10.11 -6.36
N PHE A 54 -8.03 10.24 -5.38
CA PHE A 54 -7.91 9.53 -4.11
C PHE A 54 -8.20 8.03 -4.26
N ASP A 55 -9.12 7.68 -5.16
CA ASP A 55 -9.46 6.29 -5.48
C ASP A 55 -8.42 5.68 -6.42
N THR A 56 -7.37 5.09 -5.85
CA THR A 56 -6.33 4.38 -6.61
C THR A 56 -6.75 2.97 -7.05
N THR A 57 -8.05 2.63 -7.00
CA THR A 57 -8.53 1.35 -7.51
C THR A 57 -8.39 1.35 -9.03
N PRO A 58 -7.80 0.29 -9.64
CA PRO A 58 -7.77 0.16 -11.09
C PRO A 58 -9.18 0.20 -11.69
N ASP A 59 -9.29 0.76 -12.89
CA ASP A 59 -10.54 0.82 -13.62
C ASP A 59 -11.04 -0.57 -14.06
N LEU A 60 -12.19 -0.62 -14.74
CA LEU A 60 -12.77 -1.89 -15.22
C LEU A 60 -11.89 -2.64 -16.23
N THR A 61 -10.92 -1.97 -16.84
CA THR A 61 -9.92 -2.58 -17.74
C THR A 61 -8.68 -3.05 -16.98
N GLY A 62 -8.60 -2.72 -15.69
CA GLY A 62 -7.44 -2.96 -14.83
C GLY A 62 -6.33 -1.93 -15.01
N ALA A 63 -6.60 -0.79 -15.66
CA ALA A 63 -5.66 0.32 -15.81
C ALA A 63 -5.70 1.21 -14.56
N ASP A 64 -4.55 1.73 -14.16
CA ASP A 64 -4.43 2.65 -13.04
C ASP A 64 -5.04 4.03 -13.38
N VAL A 65 -5.29 4.83 -12.34
CA VAL A 65 -5.72 6.22 -12.50
C VAL A 65 -4.67 7.00 -13.30
N ASP A 66 -5.07 7.52 -14.45
CA ASP A 66 -4.19 8.31 -15.30
C ASP A 66 -3.96 9.71 -14.70
N ILE A 67 -2.84 9.85 -14.01
CA ILE A 67 -2.37 11.11 -13.44
C ILE A 67 -1.44 11.89 -14.36
N SER A 68 -1.19 11.41 -15.59
CA SER A 68 -0.21 11.99 -16.52
C SER A 68 -0.44 13.48 -16.76
N ARG A 69 -1.71 13.91 -16.84
CA ARG A 69 -2.08 15.31 -17.01
C ARG A 69 -1.58 16.24 -15.88
N PHE A 70 -1.32 15.70 -14.69
CA PHE A 70 -0.89 16.45 -13.51
C PHE A 70 0.61 16.31 -13.21
N ILE A 71 1.30 15.36 -13.85
CA ILE A 71 2.74 15.17 -13.70
C ILE A 71 3.43 15.86 -14.87
N ARG A 72 4.17 16.95 -14.59
CA ARG A 72 5.05 17.63 -15.55
C ARG A 72 4.35 17.89 -16.89
N ASP A 73 3.51 18.90 -16.97
CA ASP A 73 2.87 19.25 -18.25
C ASP A 73 3.90 19.89 -19.21
N GLY A 74 4.56 19.03 -19.95
CA GLY A 74 5.38 19.34 -21.10
C GLY A 74 5.21 18.21 -22.13
N ASP A 75 5.75 18.41 -23.32
CA ASP A 75 5.84 17.39 -24.39
C ASP A 75 6.67 16.14 -24.01
N GLU A 76 6.91 15.89 -22.71
CA GLU A 76 7.52 14.67 -22.17
C GLU A 76 6.50 13.52 -22.20
N LEU A 77 6.04 13.21 -23.41
CA LEU A 77 5.34 11.98 -23.74
C LEU A 77 6.36 10.82 -23.72
N ASP A 78 7.13 10.70 -22.65
CA ASP A 78 8.31 9.84 -22.63
C ASP A 78 8.03 8.54 -21.90
N VAL A 79 8.64 7.47 -22.40
CA VAL A 79 8.87 6.25 -21.64
C VAL A 79 10.25 6.33 -20.98
N GLN A 80 10.46 5.55 -19.92
CA GLN A 80 11.77 5.40 -19.29
C GLN A 80 12.42 4.09 -19.78
N VAL A 81 13.63 4.19 -20.32
CA VAL A 81 14.35 3.08 -20.94
C VAL A 81 15.68 2.88 -20.23
N PHE A 82 16.05 1.64 -19.95
CA PHE A 82 17.39 1.30 -19.47
C PHE A 82 17.88 -0.01 -20.10
N TRP A 83 19.20 -0.21 -20.08
CA TRP A 83 19.85 -1.34 -20.76
C TRP A 83 20.58 -2.22 -19.76
N ARG A 84 20.53 -3.54 -19.96
CA ARG A 84 21.33 -4.53 -19.23
C ARG A 84 21.72 -5.70 -20.12
N GLU A 85 22.70 -6.49 -19.70
CA GLU A 85 23.08 -7.74 -20.36
C GLU A 85 22.42 -8.94 -19.65
N PHE A 86 21.86 -9.87 -20.44
CA PHE A 86 21.24 -11.10 -19.92
C PHE A 86 21.85 -12.32 -20.59
N PRO A 87 22.99 -12.84 -20.07
CA PRO A 87 23.68 -13.99 -20.65
C PRO A 87 22.76 -15.22 -20.79
N ASN A 88 21.82 -15.40 -19.86
CA ASN A 88 20.78 -16.43 -19.89
C ASN A 88 19.48 -15.90 -19.29
N GLY A 89 18.33 -16.19 -19.91
CA GLY A 89 17.02 -15.80 -19.39
C GLY A 89 16.71 -14.31 -19.54
N GLY A 90 15.86 -13.77 -18.67
CA GLY A 90 15.46 -12.36 -18.64
C GLY A 90 15.60 -11.76 -17.25
N PRO A 91 15.14 -10.51 -17.04
CA PRO A 91 15.18 -9.88 -15.72
C PRO A 91 14.42 -10.72 -14.68
N ALA A 92 15.01 -10.86 -13.49
CA ALA A 92 14.28 -11.36 -12.33
C ALA A 92 13.11 -10.41 -12.01
N LYS A 93 12.00 -10.92 -11.47
CA LYS A 93 10.81 -10.10 -11.15
C LYS A 93 11.14 -8.85 -10.31
N LYS A 94 12.02 -9.01 -9.32
CA LYS A 94 12.50 -7.94 -8.42
C LYS A 94 13.53 -6.99 -9.05
N THR A 95 13.85 -7.13 -10.34
CA THR A 95 14.79 -6.22 -11.04
C THR A 95 14.19 -4.80 -11.05
N ARG A 96 15.00 -3.80 -10.67
CA ARG A 96 14.64 -2.39 -10.69
C ARG A 96 15.75 -1.55 -11.34
N PRO A 97 15.43 -0.52 -12.12
CA PRO A 97 16.40 0.40 -12.66
C PRO A 97 16.87 1.37 -11.57
N ASN A 98 18.16 1.64 -11.50
CA ASN A 98 18.66 2.81 -10.78
C ASN A 98 18.31 4.08 -11.57
N ARG A 99 18.07 5.20 -10.89
CA ARG A 99 17.82 6.49 -11.55
C ARG A 99 18.89 6.86 -12.58
N ARG A 100 20.16 6.47 -12.37
CA ARG A 100 21.27 6.71 -13.30
C ARG A 100 21.23 5.82 -14.55
N GLU A 101 20.46 4.73 -14.53
CA GLU A 101 20.26 3.86 -15.69
C GLU A 101 19.13 4.36 -16.60
N LEU A 102 18.24 5.21 -16.09
CA LEU A 102 17.04 5.64 -16.80
C LEU A 102 17.34 6.73 -17.85
N CYS A 103 16.95 6.45 -19.09
CA CYS A 103 16.93 7.37 -20.20
C CYS A 103 15.49 7.66 -20.60
N SER A 104 15.09 8.94 -20.61
CA SER A 104 13.76 9.36 -21.08
C SER A 104 13.73 9.39 -22.60
N VAL A 105 12.71 8.73 -23.18
CA VAL A 105 12.58 8.56 -24.63
C VAL A 105 11.16 8.87 -25.06
N PRO A 106 10.94 9.74 -26.06
CA PRO A 106 9.59 9.98 -26.57
C PRO A 106 8.91 8.69 -27.01
N PHE A 107 7.75 8.39 -26.43
CA PHE A 107 7.04 7.11 -26.56
C PHE A 107 6.81 6.71 -28.02
N TYR A 108 6.55 7.69 -28.90
CA TYR A 108 6.34 7.44 -30.33
C TYR A 108 7.64 7.01 -31.02
N ARG A 109 8.79 7.63 -30.68
CA ARG A 109 10.10 7.21 -31.19
C ARG A 109 10.50 5.85 -30.64
N PHE A 110 10.20 5.60 -29.37
CA PHE A 110 10.44 4.29 -28.76
C PHE A 110 9.58 3.22 -29.42
N ARG A 111 8.30 3.49 -29.66
CA ARG A 111 7.39 2.58 -30.38
C ARG A 111 7.91 2.24 -31.77
N ASP A 112 8.36 3.24 -32.52
CA ASP A 112 8.93 3.03 -33.86
C ASP A 112 10.24 2.21 -33.78
N PHE A 113 11.07 2.45 -32.77
CA PHE A 113 12.27 1.65 -32.51
C PHE A 113 11.94 0.19 -32.16
N VAL A 114 10.97 -0.09 -31.28
CA VAL A 114 10.56 -1.46 -30.95
C VAL A 114 10.05 -2.18 -32.20
N LYS A 115 9.32 -1.47 -33.07
CA LYS A 115 8.87 -2.02 -34.37
C LYS A 115 10.03 -2.32 -35.33
N ALA A 116 11.15 -1.60 -35.24
CA ALA A 116 12.33 -1.78 -36.10
C ALA A 116 13.37 -2.78 -35.53
N SER A 117 13.55 -2.84 -34.22
CA SER A 117 14.58 -3.60 -33.49
C SER A 117 14.17 -5.06 -33.17
N ARG A 118 13.29 -5.64 -34.01
CA ARG A 118 12.62 -6.94 -33.77
C ARG A 118 13.55 -8.16 -33.70
N THR A 119 14.79 -8.01 -34.19
CA THR A 119 15.76 -9.12 -34.30
C THR A 119 17.06 -8.86 -33.56
N THR A 120 17.23 -7.69 -32.93
CA THR A 120 18.52 -7.24 -32.38
C THR A 120 18.68 -7.56 -30.89
N GLY A 121 17.58 -7.72 -30.16
CA GLY A 121 17.61 -8.11 -28.76
C GLY A 121 16.22 -8.22 -28.15
N ARG A 122 16.17 -8.54 -26.86
CA ARG A 122 14.93 -8.69 -26.11
C ARG A 122 14.57 -7.40 -25.37
N ILE A 123 13.27 -7.11 -25.35
CA ILE A 123 12.69 -5.93 -24.71
C ILE A 123 11.65 -6.40 -23.70
N TRP A 124 11.72 -5.89 -22.49
CA TRP A 124 10.77 -6.17 -21.44
C TRP A 124 10.09 -4.90 -20.97
N GLN A 125 8.79 -4.97 -20.77
CA GLN A 125 7.99 -3.95 -20.11
C GLN A 125 7.80 -4.32 -18.64
N LYS A 126 7.95 -3.35 -17.74
CA LYS A 126 7.54 -3.53 -16.35
C LYS A 126 6.03 -3.43 -16.27
N THR A 127 5.36 -4.48 -15.82
CA THR A 127 3.94 -4.48 -15.50
C THR A 127 3.76 -4.63 -14.00
N TYR A 128 2.80 -3.90 -13.43
CA TYR A 128 2.49 -3.97 -11.99
C TYR A 128 2.13 -5.40 -11.53
N ARG A 129 1.34 -6.12 -12.34
CA ARG A 129 0.86 -7.48 -11.99
C ARG A 129 1.91 -8.57 -12.18
N LYS A 130 2.49 -8.65 -13.38
CA LYS A 130 3.34 -9.79 -13.78
C LYS A 130 4.84 -9.51 -13.66
N GLY A 131 5.21 -8.31 -13.19
CA GLY A 131 6.58 -7.82 -13.24
C GLY A 131 7.03 -7.62 -14.68
N TRP A 132 8.29 -7.94 -14.97
CA TRP A 132 8.86 -7.83 -16.31
C TRP A 132 8.21 -8.84 -17.27
N GLN A 133 7.60 -8.34 -18.33
CA GLN A 133 7.00 -9.12 -19.40
C GLN A 133 7.71 -8.82 -20.73
N PRO A 134 7.98 -9.83 -21.58
CA PRO A 134 8.50 -9.56 -22.91
C PRO A 134 7.49 -8.74 -23.72
N VAL A 135 7.98 -7.77 -24.47
CA VAL A 135 7.14 -6.98 -25.39
C VAL A 135 7.02 -7.74 -26.71
N ASP A 136 5.78 -8.04 -27.12
CA ASP A 136 5.49 -8.70 -28.40
C ASP A 136 4.89 -7.74 -29.45
N ASP A 137 4.68 -8.24 -30.67
CA ASP A 137 4.16 -7.46 -31.80
C ASP A 137 2.80 -6.79 -31.50
N ARG A 138 1.93 -7.42 -30.70
CA ARG A 138 0.58 -6.93 -30.39
C ARG A 138 0.59 -5.86 -29.29
N GLU A 139 1.63 -5.84 -28.47
CA GLU A 139 1.79 -4.89 -27.36
C GLU A 139 2.46 -3.56 -27.79
N THR A 140 3.00 -3.46 -29.02
CA THR A 140 3.63 -2.20 -29.48
C THR A 140 2.67 -1.02 -29.58
N ASP A 141 1.38 -1.26 -29.83
CA ASP A 141 0.37 -0.20 -29.85
C ASP A 141 -0.10 0.21 -28.43
N ARG A 142 0.40 -0.48 -27.39
CA ARG A 142 0.19 -0.18 -25.96
C ARG A 142 1.40 0.50 -25.31
N ILE A 143 2.34 0.98 -26.12
CA ILE A 143 3.41 1.88 -25.68
C ILE A 143 2.80 3.28 -25.51
N TYR A 144 2.79 3.79 -24.29
CA TYR A 144 2.31 5.12 -23.92
C TYR A 144 3.21 5.76 -22.84
N PRO A 145 3.14 7.09 -22.64
CA PRO A 145 4.00 7.79 -21.69
C PRO A 145 3.96 7.24 -20.27
N GLY A 146 5.08 7.31 -19.54
CA GLY A 146 5.20 6.89 -18.13
C GLY A 146 5.56 5.41 -17.92
N GLN A 147 5.55 4.59 -18.96
CA GLN A 147 5.96 3.18 -18.87
C GLN A 147 7.48 3.02 -18.77
N VAL A 148 7.92 1.93 -18.13
CA VAL A 148 9.34 1.59 -17.97
C VAL A 148 9.69 0.33 -18.77
N TYR A 149 10.72 0.44 -19.60
CA TYR A 149 11.22 -0.62 -20.47
C TYR A 149 12.67 -0.96 -20.15
N LEU A 150 12.96 -2.26 -20.11
CA LEU A 150 14.30 -2.81 -20.03
C LEU A 150 14.67 -3.38 -21.40
N LEU A 151 15.81 -2.95 -21.93
CA LEU A 151 16.37 -3.44 -23.18
C LEU A 151 17.59 -4.30 -22.88
N GLU A 152 17.73 -5.38 -23.62
CA GLU A 152 19.01 -6.02 -23.73
C GLU A 152 20.01 -5.07 -24.40
N LYS A 153 21.27 -5.03 -23.93
CA LYS A 153 22.30 -4.14 -24.51
C LYS A 153 22.41 -4.29 -26.03
N SER A 154 22.21 -5.50 -26.55
CA SER A 154 22.26 -5.80 -27.98
C SER A 154 21.17 -5.11 -28.80
N CYS A 155 20.10 -4.60 -28.18
CA CYS A 155 19.09 -3.78 -28.87
C CYS A 155 19.69 -2.48 -29.43
N GLY A 156 20.76 -1.96 -28.82
CA GLY A 156 21.35 -0.68 -29.17
C GLY A 156 20.45 0.52 -28.86
N GLY A 157 20.61 1.60 -29.62
CA GLY A 157 19.80 2.82 -29.52
C GLY A 157 20.29 3.83 -28.48
N TYR A 158 21.48 3.64 -27.93
CA TYR A 158 22.05 4.52 -26.91
C TYR A 158 23.50 4.90 -27.22
N ASN A 159 23.83 6.17 -27.02
CA ASN A 159 25.17 6.70 -27.10
C ASN A 159 25.54 7.43 -25.79
N PRO A 160 26.72 7.20 -25.19
CA PRO A 160 27.09 7.83 -23.91
C PRO A 160 27.13 9.35 -23.91
N VAL A 161 27.28 9.98 -25.08
CA VAL A 161 27.35 11.44 -25.25
C VAL A 161 26.00 12.01 -25.68
N LEU A 162 25.27 11.33 -26.58
CA LEU A 162 24.03 11.83 -27.17
C LEU A 162 22.75 11.36 -26.44
N GLY A 163 22.85 10.36 -25.56
CA GLY A 163 21.70 9.71 -24.93
C GLY A 163 20.99 8.77 -25.91
N TRP A 164 19.66 8.82 -25.94
CA TRP A 164 18.84 8.03 -26.86
C TRP A 164 19.07 8.45 -28.32
N THR A 165 19.54 7.53 -29.15
CA THR A 165 19.72 7.73 -30.60
C THR A 165 18.64 7.05 -31.42
N GLY A 166 18.07 5.96 -30.90
CA GLY A 166 17.12 5.12 -31.64
C GLY A 166 17.74 4.35 -32.81
N ASP A 167 19.07 4.30 -32.93
CA ASP A 167 19.77 3.50 -33.92
C ASP A 167 20.23 2.17 -33.30
N ALA A 168 19.67 1.05 -33.76
CA ALA A 168 19.99 -0.28 -33.23
C ALA A 168 21.47 -0.68 -33.43
N ARG A 169 22.23 0.05 -34.25
CA ARG A 169 23.68 -0.15 -34.43
C ARG A 169 24.49 0.43 -33.27
N ASP A 170 23.94 1.38 -32.53
CA ASP A 170 24.60 2.02 -31.39
C ASP A 170 24.60 1.09 -30.17
N THR A 171 25.54 0.15 -30.17
CA THR A 171 25.69 -0.91 -29.15
C THR A 171 26.99 -0.76 -28.34
N ASP A 172 27.87 0.14 -28.77
CA ASP A 172 29.18 0.40 -28.15
C ASP A 172 29.04 1.43 -27.02
N PHE A 173 28.54 0.95 -25.89
CA PHE A 173 28.45 1.74 -24.66
C PHE A 173 28.66 0.87 -23.43
N ASP A 174 29.25 1.48 -22.40
CA ASP A 174 29.40 0.84 -21.09
C ASP A 174 28.09 0.93 -20.30
N LEU A 175 27.73 -0.18 -19.68
CA LEU A 175 26.61 -0.20 -18.73
C LEU A 175 27.06 0.46 -17.40
N PRO A 176 26.18 1.25 -16.76
CA PRO A 176 26.48 1.78 -15.43
C PRO A 176 26.88 0.66 -14.47
N LYS A 177 27.96 0.85 -13.71
CA LYS A 177 28.39 -0.12 -12.69
C LYS A 177 27.33 -0.16 -11.58
N THR A 178 26.52 -1.21 -11.55
CA THR A 178 25.60 -1.49 -10.45
C THR A 178 26.40 -2.02 -9.26
N GLY A 179 26.90 -1.12 -8.41
CA GLY A 179 27.70 -1.49 -7.24
C GLY A 179 28.32 -0.32 -6.52
N GLU A 180 27.51 0.42 -5.77
CA GLU A 180 27.74 0.88 -4.39
C GLU A 180 26.53 1.74 -3.99
N PRO A 181 25.82 1.42 -2.89
CA PRO A 181 24.72 2.25 -2.43
C PRO A 181 25.27 3.61 -1.99
N THR A 182 24.98 4.65 -2.76
CA THR A 182 25.04 6.02 -2.23
C THR A 182 24.02 6.17 -1.08
N PRO A 183 24.25 7.04 -0.08
CA PRO A 183 23.30 7.25 1.03
C PRO A 183 21.90 7.68 0.57
N GLU A 184 21.79 8.27 -0.64
CA GLU A 184 20.54 8.67 -1.29
C GLU A 184 19.82 7.53 -2.04
N THR A 185 20.43 6.34 -2.12
CA THR A 185 19.94 5.16 -2.87
C THR A 185 19.59 3.97 -1.99
N ILE A 186 19.41 4.17 -0.67
CA ILE A 186 18.76 3.15 0.15
C ILE A 186 17.26 3.25 -0.16
N GLU A 187 16.85 2.62 -1.27
CA GLU A 187 15.45 2.27 -1.47
C GLU A 187 15.10 1.26 -0.37
N THR A 188 14.27 1.72 0.58
CA THR A 188 13.83 0.92 1.72
C THR A 188 12.84 -0.14 1.24
N LYS A 189 12.64 -1.22 2.01
CA LYS A 189 11.57 -2.20 1.75
C LYS A 189 10.18 -1.55 1.57
N GLU A 190 10.02 -0.32 2.08
CA GLU A 190 8.83 0.52 2.03
C GLU A 190 8.41 0.86 0.58
N THR A 191 9.34 1.24 -0.30
CA THR A 191 9.04 1.57 -1.71
C THR A 191 8.75 0.34 -2.57
N LEU A 192 9.09 -0.87 -2.10
CA LEU A 192 8.90 -2.13 -2.84
C LEU A 192 7.44 -2.64 -2.80
N GLN A 193 6.70 -2.32 -1.72
CA GLN A 193 5.35 -2.82 -1.48
C GLN A 193 4.27 -2.09 -2.30
N ASP A 194 4.56 -0.86 -2.74
CA ASP A 194 3.57 -0.02 -3.42
C ASP A 194 3.36 -0.42 -4.89
N GLU A 195 4.30 -1.16 -5.50
CA GLU A 195 4.32 -1.49 -6.93
C GLU A 195 3.95 -2.95 -7.29
N GLU A 196 3.77 -3.87 -6.32
CA GLU A 196 3.47 -5.28 -6.61
C GLU A 196 2.27 -5.81 -5.82
N GLU A 197 1.34 -6.49 -6.50
CA GLU A 197 0.09 -7.01 -5.92
C GLU A 197 0.33 -8.08 -4.83
N ASP A 198 1.42 -8.83 -4.93
CA ASP A 198 1.79 -9.98 -4.07
C ASP A 198 3.02 -9.74 -3.17
N ALA A 199 3.62 -8.54 -3.17
CA ALA A 199 4.86 -8.31 -2.42
C ALA A 199 4.60 -8.18 -0.91
N GLU A 200 4.94 -9.23 -0.16
CA GLU A 200 4.95 -9.26 1.31
C GLU A 200 6.33 -8.83 1.87
N ASP A 201 7.01 -7.89 1.19
CA ASP A 201 8.42 -7.57 1.47
C ASP A 201 8.63 -7.00 2.89
N LEU A 202 7.63 -6.32 3.48
CA LEU A 202 7.68 -5.90 4.90
C LEU A 202 7.50 -7.06 5.88
N SER A 203 6.94 -8.19 5.44
CA SER A 203 6.83 -9.40 6.28
C SER A 203 8.10 -10.26 6.23
N GLN A 204 8.95 -10.06 5.22
CA GLN A 204 10.25 -10.70 5.03
C GLN A 204 11.34 -9.92 5.78
N ILE A 205 11.66 -10.32 7.01
CA ILE A 205 12.73 -9.72 7.84
C ILE A 205 13.60 -10.81 8.46
N ASN A 206 14.78 -10.46 8.97
CA ASN A 206 15.77 -11.42 9.46
C ASN A 206 15.37 -12.17 10.75
N ILE A 207 14.20 -11.90 11.33
CA ILE A 207 13.72 -12.50 12.57
C ILE A 207 12.29 -13.03 12.44
N TRP A 208 11.92 -13.94 13.34
CA TRP A 208 10.54 -14.39 13.53
C TRP A 208 9.85 -13.51 14.56
N LEU A 209 8.68 -12.97 14.21
CA LEU A 209 7.77 -12.31 15.16
C LEU A 209 6.35 -12.83 14.97
N ASN A 210 5.65 -13.02 16.07
CA ASN A 210 4.21 -13.29 16.01
C ASN A 210 3.40 -11.99 15.85
N VAL A 211 2.10 -12.12 15.57
CA VAL A 211 1.19 -10.96 15.38
C VAL A 211 1.20 -10.01 16.58
N LEU A 212 1.18 -10.51 17.82
CA LEU A 212 1.21 -9.66 19.02
C LEU A 212 2.50 -8.83 19.13
N GLU A 213 3.66 -9.46 18.92
CA GLU A 213 4.96 -8.80 19.01
C GLU A 213 5.07 -7.66 18.01
N HIS A 214 4.92 -7.97 16.72
CA HIS A 214 5.04 -6.96 15.67
C HIS A 214 3.99 -5.84 15.84
N THR A 215 2.75 -6.19 16.14
CA THR A 215 1.69 -5.18 16.32
C THR A 215 1.99 -4.25 17.50
N ARG A 216 2.63 -4.76 18.58
CA ARG A 216 3.08 -3.92 19.68
C ARG A 216 4.16 -2.94 19.22
N ASP A 217 5.13 -3.40 18.44
CA ASP A 217 6.22 -2.58 17.94
C ASP A 217 5.67 -1.46 17.02
N VAL A 218 4.68 -1.76 16.17
CA VAL A 218 3.96 -0.74 15.37
C VAL A 218 3.24 0.28 16.26
N CYS A 219 2.57 -0.17 17.32
CA CYS A 219 1.90 0.75 18.26
C CYS A 219 2.90 1.66 18.98
N GLU A 220 4.06 1.14 19.38
CA GLU A 220 5.13 1.94 19.99
C GLU A 220 5.65 2.99 19.00
N LYS A 221 5.91 2.62 17.74
CA LYS A 221 6.32 3.58 16.70
C LYS A 221 5.27 4.63 16.40
N LEU A 222 3.99 4.25 16.39
CA LEU A 222 2.91 5.21 16.23
C LEU A 222 2.89 6.19 17.42
N ASN A 223 3.05 5.72 18.65
CA ASN A 223 3.11 6.56 19.84
C ASN A 223 4.28 7.56 19.80
N ASP A 224 5.39 7.21 19.16
CA ASP A 224 6.53 8.11 18.94
C ASP A 224 6.23 9.18 17.87
N ILE A 225 5.38 8.88 16.89
CA ILE A 225 5.02 9.78 15.78
C ILE A 225 3.96 10.80 16.21
N LEU A 226 2.92 10.35 16.91
CA LEU A 226 1.70 11.13 17.19
C LEU A 226 1.95 12.50 17.85
N PRO A 227 2.87 12.65 18.84
CA PRO A 227 3.14 13.96 19.46
C PRO A 227 3.56 15.04 18.45
N ALA A 228 4.28 14.68 17.40
CA ALA A 228 4.71 15.61 16.35
C ALA A 228 3.59 15.91 15.34
N ALA A 229 2.64 14.98 15.16
CA ALA A 229 1.53 15.13 14.22
C ALA A 229 0.45 16.13 14.70
N SER A 230 0.36 16.38 16.02
CA SER A 230 -0.59 17.34 16.63
C SER A 230 -2.04 17.15 16.16
N LEU A 231 -2.50 15.90 16.20
CA LEU A 231 -3.84 15.51 15.75
C LEU A 231 -4.91 15.80 16.80
N PRO A 232 -6.19 15.92 16.41
CA PRO A 232 -7.30 15.82 17.35
C PRO A 232 -7.22 14.52 18.16
N GLU A 233 -7.53 14.58 19.47
CA GLU A 233 -7.51 13.41 20.38
C GLU A 233 -8.32 12.22 19.82
N HIS A 234 -9.42 12.55 19.16
CA HIS A 234 -10.28 11.60 18.45
C HIS A 234 -9.54 10.81 17.37
N ASP A 235 -8.80 11.47 16.48
CA ASP A 235 -8.02 10.82 15.41
C ASP A 235 -6.91 9.95 16.00
N GLU A 236 -6.23 10.43 17.06
CA GLU A 236 -5.20 9.65 17.75
C GLU A 236 -5.77 8.35 18.34
N LYS A 237 -6.95 8.41 18.96
CA LYS A 237 -7.62 7.25 19.53
C LYS A 237 -7.88 6.20 18.45
N ILE A 238 -8.42 6.62 17.30
CA ILE A 238 -8.74 5.70 16.20
C ILE A 238 -7.47 5.16 15.53
N LEU A 239 -6.43 5.98 15.36
CA LEU A 239 -5.13 5.52 14.84
C LEU A 239 -4.50 4.45 15.74
N ARG A 240 -4.50 4.64 17.06
CA ARG A 240 -3.98 3.64 18.03
C ARG A 240 -4.78 2.35 17.98
N LEU A 241 -6.10 2.44 17.81
CA LEU A 241 -6.96 1.26 17.66
C LEU A 241 -6.69 0.56 16.32
N ALA A 242 -6.56 1.31 15.22
CA ALA A 242 -6.22 0.78 13.90
C ALA A 242 -4.87 0.05 13.92
N ALA A 243 -3.84 0.64 14.54
CA ALA A 243 -2.54 0.00 14.72
C ALA A 243 -2.63 -1.34 15.45
N ARG A 244 -3.50 -1.47 16.46
CA ARG A 244 -3.68 -2.74 17.19
C ARG A 244 -4.38 -3.83 16.38
N TRP A 245 -5.15 -3.47 15.36
CA TRP A 245 -5.93 -4.41 14.56
C TRP A 245 -5.41 -4.64 13.14
N HIS A 246 -4.52 -3.77 12.63
CA HIS A 246 -4.16 -3.73 11.21
C HIS A 246 -3.66 -5.08 10.65
N ASP A 247 -2.93 -5.84 11.46
CA ASP A 247 -2.28 -7.09 11.10
C ASP A 247 -3.01 -8.34 11.59
N ARG A 248 -4.21 -8.18 12.16
CA ARG A 248 -5.04 -9.28 12.67
C ARG A 248 -5.28 -10.37 11.61
N GLY A 249 -5.47 -9.97 10.36
CA GLY A 249 -5.68 -10.83 9.20
C GLY A 249 -4.49 -11.72 8.86
N LYS A 250 -3.28 -11.47 9.39
CA LYS A 250 -2.15 -12.40 9.25
C LYS A 250 -2.39 -13.72 9.98
N ALA A 251 -3.31 -13.76 10.94
CA ALA A 251 -3.77 -15.01 11.55
C ALA A 251 -4.56 -15.92 10.60
N HIS A 252 -4.88 -15.46 9.39
CA HIS A 252 -5.63 -16.23 8.41
C HIS A 252 -4.80 -17.38 7.85
N ASP A 253 -5.43 -18.54 7.66
CA ASP A 253 -4.76 -19.74 7.14
C ASP A 253 -4.10 -19.50 5.79
N MET A 254 -4.71 -18.70 4.91
CA MET A 254 -4.10 -18.37 3.62
C MET A 254 -2.81 -17.55 3.77
N PHE A 255 -2.74 -16.65 4.75
CA PHE A 255 -1.49 -15.92 5.04
C PHE A 255 -0.44 -16.87 5.62
N GLN A 256 -0.81 -17.64 6.66
CA GLN A 256 0.11 -18.59 7.30
C GLN A 256 0.60 -19.67 6.33
N SER A 257 -0.22 -20.07 5.36
CA SER A 257 0.15 -21.04 4.32
C SER A 257 1.22 -20.53 3.36
N LYS A 258 1.54 -19.22 3.36
CA LYS A 258 2.69 -18.66 2.62
C LYS A 258 4.02 -19.03 3.28
N LEU A 259 4.03 -19.54 4.52
CA LEU A 259 5.25 -19.96 5.23
C LEU A 259 5.54 -21.44 4.99
N LYS A 260 6.83 -21.78 4.86
CA LYS A 260 7.27 -23.16 4.68
C LYS A 260 7.02 -23.97 5.95
N ARG A 261 6.40 -25.14 5.80
CA ARG A 261 6.03 -26.02 6.93
C ARG A 261 7.23 -26.55 7.70
N ASP A 262 8.34 -26.82 7.03
CA ASP A 262 9.60 -27.25 7.64
C ASP A 262 10.25 -26.13 8.45
N ALA A 263 10.21 -24.88 7.97
CA ALA A 263 10.67 -23.70 8.73
C ALA A 263 9.85 -23.52 10.02
N LEU A 264 8.52 -23.59 9.94
CA LEU A 264 7.62 -23.53 11.11
C LEU A 264 7.75 -24.73 12.05
N ALA A 265 8.27 -25.87 11.58
CA ALA A 265 8.44 -27.07 12.38
C ALA A 265 9.71 -27.06 13.26
N GLN A 266 10.64 -26.13 13.00
CA GLN A 266 11.87 -25.98 13.78
C GLN A 266 11.54 -25.66 15.25
N GLY A 267 12.20 -26.35 16.18
CA GLY A 267 11.90 -26.22 17.62
C GLY A 267 12.09 -24.79 18.14
N GLU A 268 13.13 -24.09 17.68
CA GLU A 268 13.40 -22.68 18.04
C GLU A 268 12.29 -21.75 17.55
N VAL A 269 11.81 -21.93 16.32
CA VAL A 269 10.73 -21.14 15.73
C VAL A 269 9.41 -21.38 16.47
N ARG A 270 9.08 -22.64 16.77
CA ARG A 270 7.88 -22.98 17.56
C ARG A 270 7.91 -22.33 18.95
N ASN A 271 9.07 -22.35 19.61
CA ASN A 271 9.25 -21.71 20.91
C ASN A 271 9.13 -20.19 20.80
N LYS A 272 9.70 -19.57 19.75
CA LYS A 272 9.63 -18.12 19.51
C LYS A 272 8.20 -17.65 19.24
N LEU A 273 7.45 -18.37 18.41
CA LEU A 273 6.06 -18.03 18.09
C LEU A 273 5.09 -18.37 19.23
N ALA A 274 5.46 -19.29 20.13
CA ALA A 274 4.69 -19.68 21.31
C ALA A 274 3.22 -20.07 20.99
N GLY A 275 2.99 -20.69 19.83
CA GLY A 275 1.67 -21.10 19.36
C GLY A 275 0.80 -19.97 18.80
N GLU A 276 1.32 -18.76 18.67
CA GLU A 276 0.65 -17.64 17.97
C GLU A 276 1.04 -17.62 16.48
N PRO A 277 0.19 -17.07 15.59
CA PRO A 277 0.50 -16.94 14.17
C PRO A 277 1.68 -16.00 13.93
N ALA A 278 2.50 -16.34 12.95
CA ALA A 278 3.64 -15.52 12.54
C ALA A 278 3.16 -14.28 11.77
N ALA A 279 3.69 -13.11 12.10
CA ALA A 279 3.49 -11.89 11.31
C ALA A 279 4.71 -11.57 10.43
N LYS A 280 5.90 -11.95 10.89
CA LYS A 280 7.18 -11.69 10.25
C LYS A 280 8.05 -12.94 10.27
N ALA A 281 8.83 -13.16 9.21
CA ALA A 281 9.73 -14.29 9.09
C ALA A 281 10.91 -14.02 8.11
N PRO A 282 12.04 -14.74 8.26
CA PRO A 282 13.15 -14.73 7.30
C PRO A 282 12.73 -14.99 5.85
N ASP A 283 13.40 -14.36 4.89
CA ASP A 283 13.10 -14.47 3.45
C ASP A 283 13.06 -15.93 2.97
N ASP A 284 13.98 -16.76 3.45
CA ASP A 284 14.05 -18.18 3.12
C ASP A 284 12.93 -19.03 3.76
N ALA A 285 12.14 -18.48 4.68
CA ALA A 285 11.00 -19.14 5.29
C ALA A 285 9.71 -19.01 4.47
N TRP A 286 9.69 -18.18 3.42
CA TRP A 286 8.49 -17.95 2.60
C TRP A 286 8.44 -18.87 1.37
N LEU A 287 7.23 -19.29 1.02
CA LEU A 287 6.93 -19.94 -0.25
C LEU A 287 6.84 -18.89 -1.35
N ARG A 288 7.37 -19.23 -2.54
CA ARG A 288 7.33 -18.33 -3.71
C ARG A 288 5.91 -18.08 -4.24
N THR A 289 4.99 -19.00 -3.98
CA THR A 289 3.57 -18.91 -4.36
C THR A 289 2.71 -19.53 -3.25
N GLY A 290 1.78 -18.75 -2.72
CA GLY A 290 0.74 -19.25 -1.81
C GLY A 290 -0.39 -19.97 -2.57
N PRO A 291 -1.26 -20.69 -1.85
CA PRO A 291 -2.39 -21.42 -2.44
C PRO A 291 -3.47 -20.50 -3.02
N ARG A 292 -3.57 -19.27 -2.52
CA ARG A 292 -4.49 -18.25 -3.00
C ARG A 292 -3.72 -16.97 -3.30
N ARG A 293 -3.60 -16.65 -4.60
CA ARG A 293 -2.89 -15.46 -5.09
C ARG A 293 -3.63 -14.20 -4.69
N GLY A 294 -2.90 -13.09 -4.54
CA GLY A 294 -3.50 -11.81 -4.19
C GLY A 294 -4.12 -11.74 -2.79
N PHE A 295 -3.92 -12.71 -1.88
CA PHE A 295 -4.44 -12.66 -0.52
C PHE A 295 -3.92 -11.44 0.26
N ARG A 296 -4.84 -10.60 0.73
CA ARG A 296 -4.58 -9.36 1.47
C ARG A 296 -5.05 -9.46 2.93
N HIS A 297 -4.11 -9.35 3.86
CA HIS A 297 -4.40 -9.48 5.29
C HIS A 297 -5.15 -8.25 5.83
N GLU A 298 -4.96 -7.07 5.26
CA GLU A 298 -5.66 -5.83 5.65
C GLU A 298 -7.18 -5.92 5.46
N LEU A 299 -7.64 -6.60 4.41
CA LEU A 299 -9.05 -6.86 4.18
C LEU A 299 -9.58 -7.86 5.22
N ALA A 300 -8.83 -8.94 5.48
CA ALA A 300 -9.20 -9.90 6.52
C ALA A 300 -9.26 -9.26 7.92
N SER A 301 -8.32 -8.38 8.26
CA SER A 301 -8.34 -7.59 9.50
C SER A 301 -9.58 -6.70 9.60
N THR A 302 -9.91 -6.01 8.51
CA THR A 302 -11.09 -5.14 8.41
C THR A 302 -12.39 -5.89 8.64
N LEU A 303 -12.58 -6.99 7.91
CA LEU A 303 -13.76 -7.84 8.05
C LEU A 303 -13.83 -8.45 9.45
N ALA A 304 -12.69 -8.74 10.09
CA ALA A 304 -12.66 -9.26 11.45
C ALA A 304 -13.13 -8.24 12.51
N ILE A 305 -12.82 -6.96 12.34
CA ILE A 305 -13.33 -5.87 13.20
C ILE A 305 -14.87 -5.83 13.10
N LEU A 306 -15.38 -5.81 11.86
CA LEU A 306 -16.80 -5.73 11.58
C LEU A 306 -17.57 -6.95 12.10
N GLU A 307 -17.05 -8.16 11.91
CA GLU A 307 -17.65 -9.38 12.43
C GLU A 307 -17.58 -9.46 13.95
N THR A 308 -16.48 -9.03 14.57
CA THR A 308 -16.36 -8.97 16.03
C THR A 308 -17.43 -8.05 16.60
N LEU A 309 -17.59 -6.85 16.03
CA LEU A 309 -18.60 -5.90 16.46
C LEU A 309 -20.03 -6.40 16.17
N HIS A 310 -20.29 -6.94 14.97
CA HIS A 310 -21.62 -7.45 14.60
C HIS A 310 -22.07 -8.58 15.53
N ARG A 311 -21.17 -9.50 15.87
CA ARG A 311 -21.46 -10.61 16.78
C ARG A 311 -21.69 -10.15 18.22
N ALA A 312 -21.03 -9.07 18.66
CA ALA A 312 -21.19 -8.52 20.00
C ALA A 312 -22.41 -7.58 20.14
N LYS A 313 -22.70 -6.78 19.11
CA LYS A 313 -23.74 -5.75 19.09
C LYS A 313 -24.32 -5.60 17.67
N PRO A 314 -25.20 -6.52 17.23
CA PRO A 314 -25.77 -6.52 15.86
C PRO A 314 -26.73 -5.36 15.57
N ASP A 315 -27.11 -4.60 16.61
CA ASP A 315 -27.89 -3.37 16.59
C ASP A 315 -27.04 -2.12 16.78
N HIS A 316 -25.69 -2.24 16.68
CA HIS A 316 -24.79 -1.10 16.71
C HIS A 316 -25.24 -0.03 15.69
N PRO A 317 -25.26 1.28 16.05
CA PRO A 317 -25.68 2.34 15.14
C PRO A 317 -24.93 2.33 13.79
N GLY A 318 -23.67 1.92 13.79
CA GLY A 318 -22.87 1.73 12.58
C GLY A 318 -23.39 0.66 11.61
N PHE A 319 -24.34 -0.19 12.00
CA PHE A 319 -25.01 -1.18 11.12
C PHE A 319 -26.50 -0.85 10.86
N ALA A 320 -26.96 0.33 11.28
CA ALA A 320 -28.31 0.79 10.99
C ALA A 320 -28.47 1.09 9.49
N TRP A 321 -29.69 0.95 8.98
CA TRP A 321 -30.04 1.48 7.67
C TRP A 321 -30.32 2.98 7.79
N PRO A 322 -30.04 3.77 6.74
CA PRO A 322 -30.28 5.21 6.75
C PRO A 322 -31.75 5.54 6.97
N ASP A 323 -32.02 6.73 7.50
CA ASP A 323 -33.36 7.31 7.69
C ASP A 323 -34.35 6.43 8.48
N GLY A 324 -33.84 5.51 9.32
CA GLY A 324 -34.67 4.63 10.14
C GLY A 324 -35.40 3.55 9.34
N LEU A 325 -34.95 3.24 8.12
CA LEU A 325 -35.46 2.11 7.35
C LEU A 325 -35.29 0.79 8.12
N ASP A 326 -36.27 -0.11 7.98
CA ASP A 326 -36.28 -1.38 8.69
C ASP A 326 -35.72 -2.52 7.83
N LYS A 327 -34.71 -3.20 8.37
CA LYS A 327 -34.08 -4.39 7.78
C LYS A 327 -34.89 -5.68 7.99
N SER A 328 -35.92 -5.69 8.83
CA SER A 328 -36.67 -6.90 9.21
C SER A 328 -37.31 -7.63 8.02
N GLY A 329 -37.65 -6.91 6.95
CA GLY A 329 -38.21 -7.46 5.72
C GLY A 329 -37.17 -8.03 4.73
N PHE A 330 -35.88 -7.84 4.97
CA PHE A 330 -34.80 -8.21 4.04
C PHE A 330 -33.84 -9.21 4.67
N GLY A 331 -34.00 -10.49 4.32
CA GLY A 331 -33.03 -11.57 4.60
C GLY A 331 -32.83 -11.87 6.10
N SER A 332 -33.34 -13.01 6.57
CA SER A 332 -33.18 -13.41 7.97
C SER A 332 -31.71 -13.65 8.34
N ARG A 333 -31.29 -12.97 9.42
CA ARG A 333 -30.05 -13.14 10.19
C ARG A 333 -29.56 -14.59 10.23
N LEU A 334 -28.33 -14.83 9.79
CA LEU A 334 -27.53 -15.89 10.37
C LEU A 334 -27.27 -15.51 11.83
N THR A 335 -28.09 -16.05 12.74
CA THR A 335 -27.80 -16.04 14.17
C THR A 335 -26.63 -16.96 14.44
N GLU A 336 -25.41 -16.51 14.13
CA GLU A 336 -24.20 -17.10 14.71
C GLU A 336 -24.10 -16.61 16.16
N SER A 337 -24.94 -17.20 17.01
CA SER A 337 -24.98 -16.99 18.46
C SER A 337 -23.81 -17.74 19.11
N GLU A 338 -22.59 -17.21 19.00
CA GLU A 338 -21.43 -17.82 19.69
C GLU A 338 -20.55 -16.81 20.45
N LEU A 339 -20.79 -15.50 20.35
CA LEU A 339 -20.01 -14.47 21.07
C LEU A 339 -20.83 -13.51 21.94
N ALA A 340 -22.13 -13.73 22.11
CA ALA A 340 -22.94 -12.95 23.06
C ALA A 340 -22.33 -12.98 24.48
N ASP A 341 -21.62 -14.06 24.82
CA ASP A 341 -20.90 -14.24 26.09
C ASP A 341 -19.58 -13.46 26.21
N ARG A 342 -19.20 -12.64 25.22
CA ARG A 342 -17.95 -11.84 25.22
C ARG A 342 -18.15 -10.33 25.05
N ALA A 343 -19.36 -9.80 25.18
CA ALA A 343 -19.58 -8.35 25.22
C ALA A 343 -18.79 -7.65 26.34
N ASP A 344 -18.40 -8.40 27.38
CA ASP A 344 -17.59 -7.92 28.48
C ASP A 344 -16.07 -7.98 28.24
N ASP A 345 -15.61 -8.56 27.12
CA ASP A 345 -14.21 -8.57 26.73
C ASP A 345 -13.72 -7.13 26.46
N PRO A 346 -12.62 -6.67 27.07
CA PRO A 346 -12.12 -5.31 26.87
C PRO A 346 -11.88 -4.94 25.40
N LEU A 347 -11.40 -5.87 24.57
CA LEU A 347 -11.19 -5.61 23.13
C LEU A 347 -12.52 -5.38 22.40
N VAL A 348 -13.55 -6.13 22.78
CA VAL A 348 -14.87 -6.06 22.16
C VAL A 348 -15.58 -4.78 22.59
N ARG A 349 -15.46 -4.39 23.87
CA ARG A 349 -15.99 -3.13 24.39
C ARG A 349 -15.44 -1.91 23.64
N GLU A 350 -14.14 -1.91 23.35
CA GLU A 350 -13.52 -0.84 22.56
C GLU A 350 -14.17 -0.64 21.18
N LEU A 351 -14.65 -1.72 20.55
CA LEU A 351 -15.39 -1.64 19.28
C LEU A 351 -16.86 -1.26 19.48
N VAL A 352 -17.50 -1.77 20.53
CA VAL A 352 -18.92 -1.53 20.87
C VAL A 352 -19.20 -0.07 21.22
N ASP A 353 -18.19 0.62 21.76
CA ASP A 353 -18.24 2.02 22.18
C ASP A 353 -17.94 3.02 21.06
N LEU A 354 -17.63 2.54 19.84
CA LEU A 354 -17.38 3.42 18.69
C LEU A 354 -18.66 4.09 18.20
N SER A 355 -18.53 5.32 17.71
CA SER A 355 -19.58 5.92 16.87
C SER A 355 -19.60 5.25 15.48
N PRO A 356 -20.65 5.44 14.67
CA PRO A 356 -20.62 5.06 13.26
C PRO A 356 -19.41 5.63 12.50
N GLU A 357 -19.09 6.90 12.71
CA GLU A 357 -18.01 7.61 12.03
C GLU A 357 -16.62 7.07 12.45
N ASP A 358 -16.46 6.73 13.73
CA ASP A 358 -15.24 6.16 14.30
C ASP A 358 -15.01 4.75 13.78
N LEU A 359 -16.09 3.96 13.67
CA LEU A 359 -16.04 2.64 13.07
C LEU A 359 -15.60 2.71 11.60
N ASP A 360 -16.18 3.63 10.82
CA ASP A 360 -15.83 3.81 9.41
C ASP A 360 -14.38 4.29 9.23
N LEU A 361 -13.91 5.21 10.07
CA LEU A 361 -12.51 5.63 10.06
C LEU A 361 -11.57 4.49 10.45
N LEU A 362 -11.90 3.71 11.49
CA LEU A 362 -11.11 2.57 11.93
C LEU A 362 -10.94 1.54 10.80
N VAL A 363 -12.05 1.11 10.19
CA VAL A 363 -12.00 0.09 9.14
C VAL A 363 -11.34 0.62 7.87
N TYR A 364 -11.50 1.91 7.56
CA TYR A 364 -10.76 2.56 6.46
C TYR A 364 -9.26 2.47 6.69
N LEU A 365 -8.76 2.93 7.85
CA LEU A 365 -7.32 2.95 8.14
C LEU A 365 -6.71 1.55 8.12
N VAL A 366 -7.43 0.57 8.66
CA VAL A 366 -7.00 -0.83 8.63
C VAL A 366 -7.00 -1.40 7.20
N ALA A 367 -8.01 -1.13 6.37
CA ALA A 367 -8.03 -1.61 4.99
C ALA A 367 -7.01 -0.90 4.08
N ALA A 368 -6.81 0.39 4.30
CA ALA A 368 -6.05 1.26 3.42
C ALA A 368 -4.55 1.29 3.74
N HIS A 369 -4.07 0.70 4.83
CA HIS A 369 -2.66 0.84 5.23
C HIS A 369 -1.65 0.31 4.20
N HIS A 370 -2.07 -0.54 3.26
CA HIS A 370 -1.27 -0.94 2.09
C HIS A 370 -1.65 -0.29 0.76
N GLY A 371 -2.62 0.63 0.78
CA GLY A 371 -3.09 1.41 -0.37
C GLY A 371 -3.88 0.61 -1.42
N LYS A 372 -4.25 -0.66 -1.15
CA LYS A 372 -4.93 -1.54 -2.13
C LYS A 372 -6.43 -1.72 -1.90
N VAL A 373 -6.91 -1.43 -0.70
CA VAL A 373 -8.34 -1.44 -0.35
C VAL A 373 -8.68 -0.08 0.25
N ARG A 374 -9.02 0.89 -0.61
CA ARG A 374 -9.49 2.23 -0.23
C ARG A 374 -10.99 2.36 -0.48
N MET A 375 -11.39 2.91 -1.63
CA MET A 375 -12.78 3.28 -1.88
C MET A 375 -13.67 2.13 -2.35
N SER A 376 -13.11 0.97 -2.68
CA SER A 376 -13.90 -0.19 -3.09
C SER A 376 -13.25 -1.53 -2.71
N ILE A 377 -14.09 -2.48 -2.32
CA ILE A 377 -13.74 -3.90 -2.24
C ILE A 377 -14.17 -4.52 -3.57
N ARG A 378 -13.21 -5.02 -4.35
CA ARG A 378 -13.48 -5.65 -5.65
C ARG A 378 -12.70 -6.94 -5.78
N SER A 379 -13.29 -7.87 -6.52
CA SER A 379 -12.57 -9.02 -7.06
C SER A 379 -11.44 -8.52 -7.98
N SER A 380 -10.28 -9.10 -7.79
CA SER A 380 -9.15 -9.06 -8.72
C SER A 380 -9.32 -10.19 -9.76
N PRO A 381 -8.57 -10.18 -10.87
CA PRO A 381 -8.57 -11.29 -11.83
C PRO A 381 -8.23 -12.65 -11.20
N ASP A 382 -7.44 -12.68 -10.12
CA ASP A 382 -7.12 -13.90 -9.38
C ASP A 382 -8.31 -14.44 -8.56
N ASP A 383 -9.37 -13.65 -8.42
CA ASP A 383 -10.60 -14.01 -7.70
C ASP A 383 -11.71 -14.53 -8.65
N GLU A 384 -11.57 -14.38 -9.97
CA GLU A 384 -12.63 -14.69 -10.95
C GLU A 384 -12.98 -16.18 -11.02
N SER A 385 -12.05 -17.07 -10.67
CA SER A 385 -12.27 -18.53 -10.69
C SER A 385 -12.86 -19.08 -9.40
N ALA A 386 -13.23 -18.22 -8.44
CA ALA A 386 -13.74 -18.67 -7.16
C ALA A 386 -15.23 -19.06 -7.23
N ASP A 387 -15.58 -20.23 -6.68
CA ASP A 387 -16.97 -20.69 -6.58
C ASP A 387 -17.83 -19.84 -5.61
N LYS A 388 -17.16 -19.05 -4.76
CA LYS A 388 -17.77 -18.15 -3.77
C LYS A 388 -17.31 -16.72 -4.03
N LYS A 389 -18.10 -15.76 -3.52
CA LYS A 389 -17.72 -14.35 -3.49
C LYS A 389 -16.31 -14.22 -2.88
N GLN A 390 -15.40 -13.60 -3.62
CA GLN A 390 -14.00 -13.44 -3.23
C GLN A 390 -13.51 -12.06 -3.67
N ALA A 391 -12.74 -11.40 -2.81
CA ALA A 391 -12.09 -10.15 -3.11
C ALA A 391 -10.69 -10.14 -2.50
N ARG A 392 -9.68 -9.85 -3.33
CA ARG A 392 -8.28 -9.73 -2.90
C ARG A 392 -7.82 -10.97 -2.14
N GLY A 393 -8.16 -12.15 -2.67
CA GLY A 393 -7.90 -13.45 -2.07
C GLY A 393 -8.64 -13.74 -0.77
N VAL A 394 -9.50 -12.87 -0.23
CA VAL A 394 -10.37 -13.22 0.91
C VAL A 394 -11.67 -13.79 0.36
N CYS A 395 -12.08 -14.99 0.80
CA CYS A 395 -13.36 -15.59 0.40
C CYS A 395 -14.45 -15.34 1.44
N ASP A 396 -15.68 -15.21 0.97
CA ASP A 396 -16.84 -15.17 1.83
C ASP A 396 -16.99 -16.49 2.62
N GLY A 397 -17.15 -16.36 3.93
CA GLY A 397 -17.26 -17.47 4.87
C GLY A 397 -15.92 -18.08 5.31
N ASP A 398 -14.78 -17.50 4.92
CA ASP A 398 -13.46 -17.87 5.45
C ASP A 398 -13.42 -17.73 6.99
N THR A 399 -12.70 -18.61 7.66
CA THR A 399 -12.47 -18.51 9.11
C THR A 399 -11.14 -17.79 9.39
N LEU A 400 -11.19 -16.75 10.22
CA LEU A 400 -10.00 -16.11 10.77
C LEU A 400 -9.78 -16.58 12.21
N ALA A 401 -8.72 -17.35 12.43
CA ALA A 401 -8.39 -17.92 13.71
C ALA A 401 -8.14 -16.87 14.80
N GLN A 402 -8.35 -17.27 16.05
CA GLN A 402 -8.03 -16.44 17.21
C GLN A 402 -6.52 -16.22 17.37
N CYS A 403 -6.07 -14.96 17.48
CA CYS A 403 -4.70 -14.60 17.85
C CYS A 403 -4.67 -13.56 18.96
N LYS A 404 -3.50 -13.35 19.58
CA LYS A 404 -3.30 -12.22 20.49
C LYS A 404 -3.01 -10.94 19.72
N ILE A 405 -3.62 -9.84 20.19
CA ILE A 405 -3.28 -8.47 19.80
C ILE A 405 -3.00 -7.64 21.07
N PRO A 406 -2.25 -6.53 20.99
CA PRO A 406 -1.90 -5.74 22.17
C PRO A 406 -3.13 -5.18 22.88
N THR A 407 -3.04 -5.02 24.21
CA THR A 407 -3.98 -4.17 24.99
C THR A 407 -3.73 -2.69 24.75
N ALA A 408 -4.68 -1.82 25.12
CA ALA A 408 -4.53 -0.37 24.98
C ALA A 408 -3.27 0.20 25.67
N ASP A 409 -2.85 -0.41 26.78
CA ASP A 409 -1.63 -0.04 27.51
C ASP A 409 -0.35 -0.68 26.95
N LEU A 410 -0.47 -1.53 25.92
CA LEU A 410 0.59 -2.32 25.26
C LEU A 410 1.34 -3.31 26.17
N LYS A 411 1.02 -3.40 27.46
CA LYS A 411 1.75 -4.24 28.44
C LYS A 411 1.43 -5.71 28.32
N SER A 412 0.26 -6.04 27.77
CA SER A 412 -0.20 -7.41 27.63
C SER A 412 -0.81 -7.66 26.25
N GLY A 413 -1.26 -8.89 26.01
CA GLY A 413 -2.00 -9.24 24.81
C GLY A 413 -3.33 -9.86 25.19
N LEU A 414 -4.41 -9.41 24.55
CA LEU A 414 -5.73 -10.03 24.65
C LEU A 414 -6.01 -10.85 23.39
N ARG A 415 -6.79 -11.92 23.54
CA ARG A 415 -7.10 -12.81 22.43
C ARG A 415 -8.34 -12.30 21.70
N ALA A 416 -8.15 -11.62 20.58
CA ALA A 416 -9.27 -11.32 19.72
C ALA A 416 -9.89 -12.63 19.19
N PRO A 417 -11.22 -12.71 19.08
CA PRO A 417 -11.95 -13.96 18.88
C PRO A 417 -11.78 -14.55 17.48
N GLU A 418 -12.01 -15.85 17.34
CA GLU A 418 -12.19 -16.45 16.02
C GLU A 418 -13.48 -15.91 15.38
N VAL A 419 -13.42 -15.58 14.10
CA VAL A 419 -14.54 -15.02 13.34
C VAL A 419 -14.67 -15.67 11.98
N ARG A 420 -15.90 -15.78 11.48
CA ARG A 420 -16.19 -16.13 10.09
C ARG A 420 -16.36 -14.84 9.31
N LEU A 421 -15.50 -14.59 8.33
CA LEU A 421 -15.49 -13.37 7.53
C LEU A 421 -16.67 -13.35 6.56
N SER A 422 -17.30 -12.19 6.39
CA SER A 422 -18.36 -11.96 5.40
C SER A 422 -17.99 -10.81 4.47
N LEU A 423 -18.18 -11.00 3.18
CA LEU A 423 -18.01 -9.99 2.13
C LEU A 423 -19.34 -9.30 1.77
N ASP A 424 -20.33 -9.28 2.66
CA ASP A 424 -21.61 -8.61 2.42
C ASP A 424 -21.45 -7.12 2.10
N LEU A 425 -20.42 -6.45 2.65
CA LEU A 425 -20.10 -5.03 2.38
C LEU A 425 -19.56 -4.77 0.97
N MET A 426 -19.18 -5.82 0.25
CA MET A 426 -18.71 -5.72 -1.14
C MET A 426 -19.86 -5.35 -2.09
N ASP A 427 -21.09 -5.78 -1.77
CA ASP A 427 -22.24 -5.52 -2.62
C ASP A 427 -22.72 -4.08 -2.48
N LEU A 428 -23.23 -3.50 -3.56
CA LEU A 428 -23.82 -2.16 -3.54
C LEU A 428 -25.16 -2.16 -2.80
N GLY A 429 -25.44 -1.07 -2.09
CA GLY A 429 -26.70 -0.85 -1.37
C GLY A 429 -26.63 -1.21 0.11
N LEU A 430 -27.77 -1.65 0.65
CA LEU A 430 -27.95 -1.89 2.08
C LEU A 430 -27.89 -3.40 2.39
N SER A 431 -26.89 -3.78 3.16
CA SER A 431 -26.74 -5.11 3.75
C SER A 431 -27.61 -5.24 5.00
N PRO A 432 -28.37 -6.34 5.18
CA PRO A 432 -29.02 -6.65 6.46
C PRO A 432 -28.03 -6.86 7.61
N ARG A 433 -26.82 -7.33 7.29
CA ARG A 433 -25.74 -7.60 8.25
C ARG A 433 -25.03 -6.31 8.65
N TYR A 434 -24.59 -5.54 7.66
CA TYR A 434 -23.71 -4.40 7.88
C TYR A 434 -24.32 -3.04 7.59
N GLY A 435 -25.57 -2.91 7.14
CA GLY A 435 -26.10 -1.60 6.73
C GLY A 435 -25.45 -1.11 5.43
N ALA A 436 -24.98 0.13 5.39
CA ALA A 436 -24.39 0.73 4.18
C ALA A 436 -23.23 -0.10 3.61
N SER A 437 -23.16 -0.20 2.28
CA SER A 437 -22.05 -0.83 1.54
C SER A 437 -20.70 -0.18 1.83
N TRP A 438 -19.60 -0.88 1.53
CA TRP A 438 -18.25 -0.32 1.66
C TRP A 438 -18.10 0.98 0.87
N ARG A 439 -18.59 1.01 -0.38
CA ARG A 439 -18.47 2.20 -1.23
C ARG A 439 -19.15 3.41 -0.61
N GLU A 440 -20.33 3.21 -0.04
CA GLU A 440 -21.12 4.31 0.55
C GLU A 440 -20.47 4.83 1.84
N ARG A 441 -20.00 3.94 2.71
CA ARG A 441 -19.24 4.31 3.92
C ARG A 441 -17.99 5.12 3.60
N MET A 442 -17.17 4.61 2.68
CA MET A 442 -15.91 5.27 2.32
C MET A 442 -16.15 6.58 1.59
N GLN A 443 -17.22 6.67 0.79
CA GLN A 443 -17.61 7.92 0.13
C GLN A 443 -18.00 8.99 1.15
N LEU A 444 -18.84 8.66 2.14
CA LEU A 444 -19.20 9.58 3.22
C LEU A 444 -17.99 10.01 4.04
N LEU A 445 -17.09 9.06 4.35
CA LEU A 445 -15.85 9.35 5.08
C LEU A 445 -14.95 10.32 4.28
N LEU A 446 -14.82 10.11 2.96
CA LEU A 446 -14.07 10.99 2.07
C LEU A 446 -14.70 12.38 1.95
N GLU A 447 -16.03 12.49 1.92
CA GLU A 447 -16.74 13.77 1.90
C GLU A 447 -16.58 14.54 3.21
N CYS A 448 -16.60 13.84 4.35
CA CYS A 448 -16.46 14.44 5.67
C CYS A 448 -15.03 14.87 6.01
N LEU A 449 -14.04 14.05 5.69
CA LEU A 449 -12.65 14.27 6.08
C LEU A 449 -11.79 14.87 4.96
N GLY A 450 -12.19 14.70 3.71
CA GLY A 450 -11.43 15.09 2.54
C GLY A 450 -10.24 14.16 2.25
N PRO A 451 -9.73 14.17 1.00
CA PRO A 451 -8.68 13.25 0.57
C PRO A 451 -7.37 13.45 1.33
N PHE A 452 -7.01 14.68 1.68
CA PHE A 452 -5.74 14.98 2.35
C PHE A 452 -5.68 14.50 3.79
N ARG A 453 -6.75 14.69 4.57
CA ARG A 453 -6.77 14.22 5.97
C ARG A 453 -6.75 12.70 6.01
N LEU A 454 -7.55 12.02 5.19
CA LEU A 454 -7.53 10.56 5.11
C LEU A 454 -6.17 10.02 4.68
N ALA A 455 -5.58 10.58 3.63
CA ALA A 455 -4.24 10.19 3.17
C ALA A 455 -3.18 10.43 4.24
N TYR A 456 -3.29 11.52 5.02
CA TYR A 456 -2.37 11.81 6.12
C TYR A 456 -2.47 10.78 7.23
N LEU A 457 -3.69 10.45 7.69
CA LEU A 457 -3.92 9.43 8.72
C LEU A 457 -3.44 8.03 8.25
N GLU A 458 -3.74 7.65 7.00
CA GLU A 458 -3.22 6.43 6.37
C GLU A 458 -1.68 6.41 6.37
N GLY A 459 -1.07 7.53 5.98
CA GLY A 459 0.38 7.70 5.95
C GLY A 459 1.05 7.57 7.33
N LEU A 460 0.40 8.03 8.40
CA LEU A 460 0.92 7.89 9.76
C LEU A 460 0.94 6.43 10.22
N LEU A 461 -0.14 5.69 9.97
CA LEU A 461 -0.20 4.26 10.30
C LEU A 461 0.83 3.47 9.49
N ARG A 462 0.91 3.71 8.17
CA ARG A 462 1.89 3.08 7.29
C ARG A 462 3.33 3.41 7.72
N ALA A 463 3.62 4.67 8.06
CA ALA A 463 4.93 5.06 8.56
C ALA A 463 5.31 4.33 9.86
N ALA A 464 4.34 4.09 10.76
CA ALA A 464 4.59 3.33 11.98
C ALA A 464 4.95 1.86 11.68
N ASP A 465 4.18 1.19 10.81
CA ASP A 465 4.44 -0.20 10.40
C ASP A 465 5.81 -0.36 9.71
N CYS A 466 6.12 0.55 8.79
CA CYS A 466 7.40 0.57 8.11
C CYS A 466 8.59 0.78 9.07
N ARG A 467 8.49 1.75 9.99
CA ARG A 467 9.55 2.00 10.98
C ARG A 467 9.74 0.83 11.94
N ALA A 468 8.66 0.17 12.37
CA ALA A 468 8.76 -1.03 13.19
C ALA A 468 9.49 -2.13 12.43
N SER A 469 9.07 -2.41 11.19
CA SER A 469 9.71 -3.41 10.33
C SER A 469 11.19 -3.16 10.09
N ILE A 470 11.61 -1.89 9.93
CA ILE A 470 13.03 -1.52 9.77
C ILE A 470 13.83 -1.81 11.04
N ASP A 471 13.30 -1.46 12.20
CA ASP A 471 13.97 -1.66 13.48
C ASP A 471 14.07 -3.15 13.84
N GLU A 472 13.03 -3.93 13.54
CA GLU A 472 12.97 -5.38 13.71
C GLU A 472 13.99 -6.12 12.83
N ASP A 473 14.29 -5.58 11.64
CA ASP A 473 15.21 -6.20 10.68
C ASP A 473 16.70 -5.96 11.03
N GLN A 474 16.99 -5.05 11.98
CA GLN A 474 18.35 -4.77 12.41
C GLN A 474 18.92 -5.93 13.24
N PRO A 475 20.19 -6.30 13.04
CA PRO A 475 20.83 -7.30 13.88
C PRO A 475 20.83 -6.81 15.35
N PRO A 476 20.62 -7.70 16.33
CA PRO A 476 20.62 -7.31 17.72
C PRO A 476 21.95 -6.62 18.05
N ALA A 477 21.88 -5.37 18.53
CA ALA A 477 23.05 -4.58 18.86
C ALA A 477 23.99 -5.43 19.72
N SER A 478 25.21 -5.70 19.22
CA SER A 478 26.20 -6.45 19.97
C SER A 478 26.38 -5.74 21.31
N LYS A 479 25.99 -6.39 22.41
CA LYS A 479 26.34 -5.91 23.75
C LYS A 479 27.86 -5.90 23.82
N THR A 480 28.48 -4.76 23.53
CA THR A 480 29.89 -4.53 23.80
C THR A 480 30.04 -4.73 25.30
N LYS A 481 30.59 -5.88 25.68
CA LYS A 481 31.14 -6.06 27.02
C LYS A 481 32.16 -4.95 27.18
N LYS A 482 31.84 -3.94 28.00
CA LYS A 482 32.86 -3.14 28.65
C LYS A 482 33.67 -4.10 29.50
N GLU A 483 34.75 -4.63 28.95
CA GLU A 483 35.85 -5.13 29.75
C GLU A 483 36.39 -3.93 30.53
N VAL A 484 36.07 -3.91 31.82
CA VAL A 484 36.75 -3.07 32.79
C VAL A 484 38.12 -3.72 32.99
N GLY A 485 39.15 -3.10 32.40
CA GLY A 485 40.55 -3.30 32.74
C GLY A 485 41.01 -2.23 33.70
#